data_AF-A0A7X7DQZ3-F1
#
_entry.id   AF-A0A7X7DQZ3-F1
#
_cell.length_a   1.000
_cell.length_b   1.000
_cell.length_c   1.000
_cell.angle_alpha   90.00
_cell.angle_beta   90.00
_cell.angle_gamma   90.00
#
_symmetry.space_group_name_H-M   'P 1'
#
loop_
_entity.id
_entity.type
_entity.pdbx_description
1 polymer ?
#
loop_
_entity_poly.entity_id
_entity_poly.type
_entity_poly.pdbx_seq_one_letter_code
_entity_poly.pdbx_strand_id
1 'polypeptide(L)'
;MNRRFNSQTSTEPSHENIDLKPFINFLVVLIPALMLSAEFSKTSINKLHVYKKGTTIDTRDTVEPIIREQLKLTLFVTDSALTVASNYGFMPSMYYKEYARYVQKNNSRNINIVPNTEPERRNAENKGYKLSELLLYTQNEDKTVNQACYYKGKLLVDSNMKPVTEVKENVDFFTIDNTGTRLPAIATKNIEKKPLSVYDNLQCLLLQAHERYGQSVADGNNIVIASDDKVVYDKIVQLMDVSKASGFTEISIAKIRT
;
A
#
# COMPACT_ATOMS: atom_id res chain seq x y z
N MET A 1 -54.18 -48.28 55.85
CA MET A 1 -54.88 -48.50 54.56
C MET A 1 -55.15 -47.12 53.96
N ASN A 2 -54.56 -46.87 52.78
CA ASN A 2 -54.53 -45.59 52.06
C ASN A 2 -55.91 -44.98 51.80
N ARG A 3 -56.02 -43.65 51.85
CA ARG A 3 -56.61 -42.85 50.75
C ARG A 3 -56.25 -41.36 50.86
N ARG A 4 -55.84 -40.84 49.70
CA ARG A 4 -55.42 -39.47 49.41
C ARG A 4 -56.61 -38.51 49.46
N PHE A 5 -56.37 -37.27 49.90
CA PHE A 5 -57.10 -36.10 49.42
C PHE A 5 -56.08 -34.98 49.18
N ASN A 6 -55.82 -34.71 47.91
CA ASN A 6 -55.17 -33.49 47.46
C ASN A 6 -56.24 -32.40 47.37
N SER A 7 -55.97 -31.24 47.96
CA SER A 7 -56.63 -29.98 47.62
C SER A 7 -55.54 -28.94 47.35
N GLN A 8 -55.37 -28.58 46.08
CA GLN A 8 -54.65 -27.37 45.67
C GLN A 8 -55.61 -26.19 45.70
N THR A 9 -55.23 -25.10 46.38
CA THR A 9 -55.64 -23.69 46.18
C THR A 9 -54.72 -22.85 47.07
N SER A 10 -54.10 -21.73 46.71
CA SER A 10 -54.05 -20.94 45.49
C SER A 10 -52.89 -19.92 45.66
N THR A 11 -52.11 -19.75 44.59
CA THR A 11 -51.29 -18.59 44.19
C THR A 11 -51.21 -17.33 45.07
N GLU A 12 -50.00 -16.98 45.51
CA GLU A 12 -49.46 -15.62 45.43
C GLU A 12 -48.10 -15.68 44.71
N PRO A 13 -47.90 -14.98 43.57
CA PRO A 13 -46.59 -14.91 42.94
C PRO A 13 -45.71 -13.92 43.71
N SER A 14 -44.64 -14.42 44.33
CA SER A 14 -43.52 -13.60 44.77
C SER A 14 -42.98 -12.85 43.56
N HIS A 15 -43.00 -11.51 43.60
CA HIS A 15 -42.35 -10.67 42.60
C HIS A 15 -40.93 -11.17 42.34
N GLU A 16 -40.69 -11.74 41.15
CA GLU A 16 -39.35 -11.97 40.62
C GLU A 16 -38.69 -10.60 40.48
N ASN A 17 -37.89 -10.22 41.49
CA ASN A 17 -36.92 -9.15 41.36
C ASN A 17 -35.89 -9.62 40.32
N ILE A 18 -36.13 -9.26 39.06
CA ILE A 18 -35.18 -9.47 37.98
C ILE A 18 -33.86 -8.82 38.40
N ASP A 19 -32.82 -9.63 38.60
CA ASP A 19 -31.49 -9.14 38.94
C ASP A 19 -30.94 -8.39 37.73
N LEU A 20 -30.99 -7.06 37.78
CA LEU A 20 -30.53 -6.17 36.71
C LEU A 20 -29.00 -6.00 36.69
N LYS A 21 -28.26 -6.54 37.67
CA LYS A 21 -26.79 -6.43 37.73
C LYS A 21 -26.07 -6.93 36.47
N PRO A 22 -26.47 -8.04 35.82
CA PRO A 22 -25.84 -8.48 34.57
C PRO A 22 -26.09 -7.50 33.43
N PHE A 23 -27.29 -6.90 33.39
CA PHE A 23 -27.69 -5.96 32.36
C PHE A 23 -26.97 -4.61 32.51
N ILE A 24 -26.80 -4.15 33.74
CA ILE A 24 -26.03 -2.95 34.07
C ILE A 24 -24.56 -3.16 33.71
N ASN A 25 -23.98 -4.31 34.06
CA ASN A 25 -22.59 -4.62 33.69
C ASN A 25 -22.39 -4.65 32.17
N PHE A 26 -23.36 -5.19 31.41
CA PHE A 26 -23.30 -5.18 29.95
C PHE A 26 -23.33 -3.76 29.37
N LEU A 27 -24.23 -2.91 29.86
CA LEU A 27 -24.32 -1.50 29.44
C LEU A 27 -23.04 -0.71 29.77
N VAL A 28 -22.43 -0.95 30.93
CA VAL A 28 -21.18 -0.29 31.35
C VAL A 28 -20.00 -0.70 30.46
N VAL A 29 -19.98 -1.94 29.95
CA VAL A 29 -18.94 -2.38 28.99
C VAL A 29 -19.20 -1.87 27.58
N LEU A 30 -20.46 -1.65 27.20
CA LEU A 30 -20.84 -1.17 25.87
C LEU A 30 -20.45 0.30 25.63
N ILE A 31 -20.56 1.15 26.66
CA ILE A 31 -20.29 2.59 26.54
C ILE A 31 -18.83 2.89 26.11
N PRO A 32 -17.79 2.30 26.73
CA PRO A 32 -16.41 2.47 26.28
C PRO A 32 -16.17 1.92 24.86
N ALA A 33 -16.81 0.80 24.50
CA ALA A 33 -16.68 0.22 23.16
C ALA A 33 -17.26 1.13 22.06
N LEU A 34 -18.38 1.79 22.36
CA LEU A 34 -18.99 2.78 21.47
C LEU A 34 -18.16 4.07 21.39
N MET A 35 -17.58 4.54 22.50
CA MET A 35 -16.68 5.69 22.50
C MET A 35 -15.42 5.45 21.66
N LEU A 36 -14.81 4.26 21.77
CA LEU A 36 -13.68 3.88 20.91
C LEU A 36 -14.08 3.87 19.43
N SER A 37 -15.28 3.38 19.11
CA SER A 37 -15.80 3.34 17.73
C SER A 37 -16.01 4.75 17.14
N ALA A 38 -16.40 5.73 17.97
CA ALA A 38 -16.61 7.11 17.54
C ALA A 38 -15.29 7.83 17.19
N GLU A 39 -14.19 7.54 17.89
CA GLU A 39 -12.87 8.07 17.55
C GLU A 39 -12.37 7.54 16.18
N PHE A 40 -12.61 6.27 15.87
CA PHE A 40 -12.31 5.71 14.54
C PHE A 40 -13.17 6.31 13.41
N SER A 41 -14.38 6.77 13.70
CA SER A 41 -15.21 7.48 12.71
C SER A 41 -14.71 8.92 12.44
N LYS A 42 -14.02 9.56 13.38
CA LYS A 42 -13.46 10.91 13.17
C LYS A 42 -12.19 10.88 12.30
N THR A 43 -11.38 9.84 12.39
CA THR A 43 -10.14 9.73 11.59
C THR A 43 -10.39 9.40 10.11
N SER A 44 -11.59 8.96 9.75
CA SER A 44 -11.97 8.58 8.38
C SER A 44 -12.57 9.70 7.52
N ILE A 45 -12.73 10.92 8.06
CA ILE A 45 -13.30 12.06 7.32
C ILE A 45 -12.31 13.22 7.23
N ASN A 46 -11.14 12.99 6.64
CA ASN A 46 -10.39 14.07 6.00
C ASN A 46 -10.65 13.99 4.49
N LYS A 47 -11.76 14.61 4.06
CA LYS A 47 -12.06 14.80 2.64
C LYS A 47 -11.03 15.77 2.05
N LEU A 48 -10.02 15.21 1.38
CA LEU A 48 -9.04 15.95 0.61
C LEU A 48 -9.77 16.66 -0.55
N HIS A 49 -9.97 17.97 -0.44
CA HIS A 49 -10.50 18.78 -1.54
C HIS A 49 -9.37 19.01 -2.56
N VAL A 50 -9.27 18.13 -3.56
CA VAL A 50 -8.43 18.37 -4.73
C VAL A 50 -9.15 19.35 -5.65
N TYR A 51 -8.64 20.58 -5.75
CA TYR A 51 -9.15 21.61 -6.65
C TYR A 51 -9.01 21.17 -8.12
N LYS A 52 -10.14 20.89 -8.80
CA LYS A 52 -10.19 20.84 -10.27
C LYS A 52 -10.22 22.27 -10.81
N LYS A 53 -9.16 22.69 -11.50
CA LYS A 53 -9.14 23.97 -12.24
C LYS A 53 -9.39 23.68 -13.73
N GLY A 54 -10.56 24.14 -14.20
CA GLY A 54 -10.82 24.51 -15.60
C GLY A 54 -11.22 23.40 -16.56
N THR A 55 -12.52 23.30 -16.85
CA THR A 55 -13.09 23.42 -18.22
C THR A 55 -14.60 23.57 -18.11
N THR A 56 -15.11 24.55 -18.85
CA THR A 56 -16.51 24.94 -18.96
C THR A 56 -17.41 23.84 -19.54
N ILE A 57 -18.67 23.91 -19.12
CA ILE A 57 -19.79 22.99 -19.33
C ILE A 57 -20.23 23.00 -20.81
N ASP A 58 -20.61 21.82 -21.33
CA ASP A 58 -21.75 21.73 -22.26
C ASP A 58 -22.68 20.61 -21.79
N THR A 59 -23.95 20.97 -21.61
CA THR A 59 -25.04 20.13 -21.09
C THR A 59 -25.80 19.51 -22.25
N ARG A 60 -25.99 18.18 -22.21
CA ARG A 60 -27.23 17.44 -22.48
C ARG A 60 -26.94 15.95 -22.63
N ASP A 61 -27.25 15.19 -21.57
CA ASP A 61 -28.05 13.98 -21.62
C ASP A 61 -28.19 13.43 -20.20
N THR A 62 -29.41 13.53 -19.65
CA THR A 62 -29.80 12.89 -18.40
C THR A 62 -29.94 11.39 -18.63
N VAL A 63 -28.80 10.70 -18.67
CA VAL A 63 -28.70 9.33 -18.22
C VAL A 63 -28.44 9.43 -16.72
N GLU A 64 -29.31 8.89 -15.87
CA GLU A 64 -29.02 8.77 -14.44
C GLU A 64 -27.62 8.14 -14.31
N PRO A 65 -26.65 8.79 -13.65
CA PRO A 65 -25.32 8.23 -13.55
C PRO A 65 -25.48 6.95 -12.75
N ILE A 66 -25.19 5.80 -13.38
CA ILE A 66 -24.73 4.65 -12.62
C ILE A 66 -23.58 5.21 -11.82
N ILE A 67 -23.78 5.45 -10.51
CA ILE A 67 -22.73 5.93 -9.61
C ILE A 67 -21.77 4.76 -9.50
N ARG A 68 -20.90 4.63 -10.50
CA ARG A 68 -19.78 3.72 -10.47
C ARG A 68 -18.86 4.31 -9.42
N GLU A 69 -18.66 3.57 -8.35
CA GLU A 69 -17.72 3.93 -7.30
C GLU A 69 -16.37 4.30 -7.94
N GLN A 70 -15.79 5.40 -7.46
CA GLN A 70 -14.50 5.91 -7.93
C GLN A 70 -13.47 5.70 -6.82
N LEU A 71 -12.40 4.98 -7.14
CA LEU A 71 -11.32 4.68 -6.19
C LEU A 71 -10.44 5.92 -5.95
N LYS A 72 -10.21 6.73 -6.99
CA LYS A 72 -9.27 7.87 -7.04
C LYS A 72 -7.93 7.53 -6.39
N LEU A 73 -7.25 6.54 -6.95
CA LEU A 73 -5.95 6.11 -6.45
C LEU A 73 -4.92 7.24 -6.61
N THR A 74 -4.28 7.59 -5.50
CA THR A 74 -3.27 8.66 -5.42
C THR A 74 -1.99 8.13 -4.77
N LEU A 75 -0.87 8.28 -5.45
CA LEU A 75 0.47 8.03 -4.94
C LEU A 75 1.06 9.33 -4.40
N PHE A 76 1.22 9.42 -3.09
CA PHE A 76 1.91 10.51 -2.42
C PHE A 76 3.40 10.21 -2.33
N VAL A 77 4.22 11.07 -2.91
CA VAL A 77 5.68 10.94 -2.95
C VAL A 77 6.30 12.09 -2.19
N THR A 78 7.09 11.79 -1.16
CA THR A 78 7.93 12.75 -0.44
C THR A 78 9.39 12.38 -0.62
N ASP A 79 10.31 13.08 0.05
CA ASP A 79 11.74 12.79 -0.04
C ASP A 79 12.14 11.42 0.56
N SER A 80 11.37 10.91 1.52
CA SER A 80 11.73 9.73 2.32
C SER A 80 10.64 8.65 2.38
N ALA A 81 9.43 8.95 1.92
CA ALA A 81 8.31 8.02 1.98
C ALA A 81 7.46 8.07 0.72
N LEU A 82 6.82 6.94 0.44
CA LEU A 82 5.85 6.75 -0.62
C LEU A 82 4.57 6.17 0.00
N THR A 83 3.43 6.81 -0.21
CA THR A 83 2.16 6.38 0.38
C THR A 83 1.09 6.24 -0.70
N VAL A 84 0.40 5.10 -0.72
CA VAL A 84 -0.74 4.89 -1.61
C VAL A 84 -2.03 5.25 -0.87
N ALA A 85 -2.87 6.04 -1.49
CA ALA A 85 -4.13 6.49 -0.93
C ALA A 85 -5.26 6.35 -1.93
N SER A 86 -6.48 6.24 -1.42
CA SER A 86 -7.72 6.26 -2.18
C SER A 86 -8.74 7.12 -1.46
N ASN A 87 -9.92 7.31 -2.05
CA ASN A 87 -11.04 7.96 -1.36
C ASN A 87 -11.43 7.28 -0.04
N TYR A 88 -11.10 5.99 0.13
CA TYR A 88 -11.54 5.18 1.25
C TYR A 88 -10.46 5.03 2.34
N GLY A 89 -9.25 5.53 2.12
CA GLY A 89 -8.19 5.50 3.13
C GLY A 89 -6.77 5.49 2.56
N PHE A 90 -5.82 5.34 3.48
CA PHE A 90 -4.38 5.33 3.22
C PHE A 90 -3.80 3.96 3.53
N MET A 91 -2.92 3.48 2.66
CA MET A 91 -2.08 2.33 2.95
C MET A 91 -0.88 2.76 3.83
N PRO A 92 -0.27 1.83 4.56
CA PRO A 92 0.97 2.11 5.28
C PRO A 92 2.04 2.67 4.33
N SER A 93 2.73 3.72 4.77
CA SER A 93 3.79 4.36 3.99
C SER A 93 4.99 3.43 3.83
N MET A 94 5.51 3.35 2.61
CA MET A 94 6.78 2.73 2.31
C MET A 94 7.90 3.74 2.53
N TYR A 95 8.65 3.57 3.60
CA TYR A 95 9.86 4.37 3.85
C TYR A 95 11.01 3.86 3.00
N TYR A 96 11.86 4.77 2.54
CA TYR A 96 12.96 4.42 1.66
C TYR A 96 14.21 5.26 1.86
N LYS A 97 15.33 4.70 1.42
CA LYS A 97 16.63 5.37 1.36
C LYS A 97 17.12 5.44 -0.07
N GLU A 98 17.65 6.61 -0.41
CA GLU A 98 18.22 6.86 -1.72
C GLU A 98 19.66 6.36 -1.83
N TYR A 99 19.95 5.70 -2.94
CA TYR A 99 21.27 5.29 -3.35
C TYR A 99 21.52 5.83 -4.75
N ALA A 100 22.73 6.30 -5.00
CA ALA A 100 23.13 6.82 -6.28
C ALA A 100 24.11 5.84 -6.94
N ARG A 101 23.80 5.46 -8.18
CA ARG A 101 24.69 4.69 -9.04
C ARG A 101 25.54 5.65 -9.86
N TYR A 102 26.84 5.56 -9.69
CA TYR A 102 27.83 6.40 -10.35
C TYR A 102 28.62 5.61 -11.37
N VAL A 103 28.83 6.20 -12.55
CA VAL A 103 29.66 5.61 -13.62
C VAL A 103 30.83 6.56 -13.91
N GLN A 104 32.03 5.99 -14.05
CA GLN A 104 33.22 6.77 -14.35
C GLN A 104 33.21 7.23 -15.82
N LYS A 105 33.44 8.53 -16.07
CA LYS A 105 33.41 9.11 -17.43
C LYS A 105 34.33 8.39 -18.44
N ASN A 106 35.45 7.86 -17.98
CA ASN A 106 36.47 7.21 -18.82
C ASN A 106 36.36 5.68 -18.86
N ASN A 107 35.53 5.06 -18.01
CA ASN A 107 35.40 3.61 -17.98
C ASN A 107 33.97 3.23 -17.56
N SER A 108 33.13 2.94 -18.55
CA SER A 108 31.71 2.61 -18.37
C SER A 108 31.45 1.35 -17.55
N ARG A 109 32.50 0.63 -17.10
CA ARG A 109 32.39 -0.59 -16.29
C ARG A 109 32.52 -0.35 -14.78
N ASN A 110 33.08 0.77 -14.34
CA ASN A 110 33.21 1.07 -12.91
C ASN A 110 31.91 1.68 -12.40
N ILE A 111 31.10 0.84 -11.76
CA ILE A 111 29.81 1.20 -11.16
C ILE A 111 29.99 1.25 -9.65
N ASN A 112 29.83 2.42 -9.04
CA ASN A 112 29.82 2.56 -7.59
C ASN A 112 28.40 2.91 -7.10
N ILE A 113 27.90 2.15 -6.13
CA ILE A 113 26.59 2.39 -5.51
C ILE A 113 26.84 2.87 -4.09
N VAL A 114 26.52 4.12 -3.82
CA VAL A 114 26.70 4.74 -2.50
C VAL A 114 25.40 5.42 -2.05
N PRO A 115 25.18 5.58 -0.74
CA PRO A 115 24.08 6.40 -0.25
C PRO A 115 24.08 7.78 -0.92
N ASN A 116 22.91 8.26 -1.37
CA ASN A 116 22.80 9.57 -1.98
C ASN A 116 22.77 10.66 -0.92
N THR A 117 23.92 10.94 -0.31
CA THR A 117 24.11 12.05 0.63
C THR A 117 24.95 13.14 -0.04
N GLU A 118 24.78 14.40 0.37
CA GLU A 118 25.61 15.51 -0.13
C GLU A 118 27.13 15.24 -0.12
N PRO A 119 27.74 14.75 0.99
CA PRO A 119 29.18 14.50 1.02
C PRO A 119 29.60 13.42 0.02
N GLU A 120 28.83 12.35 -0.12
CA GLU A 120 29.15 11.27 -1.08
C GLU A 120 29.00 11.74 -2.53
N ARG A 121 27.98 12.55 -2.82
CA ARG A 121 27.79 13.14 -4.14
C ARG A 121 28.96 14.05 -4.52
N ARG A 122 29.38 14.95 -3.64
CA ARG A 122 30.56 15.82 -3.90
C ARG A 122 31.83 14.99 -4.11
N ASN A 123 32.03 13.94 -3.31
CA ASN A 123 33.18 13.06 -3.45
C ASN A 123 33.18 12.30 -4.79
N ALA A 124 32.01 11.83 -5.25
CA ALA A 124 31.87 11.14 -6.53
C ALA A 124 32.15 12.09 -7.71
N GLU A 125 31.58 13.29 -7.69
CA GLU A 125 31.81 14.32 -8.71
C GLU A 125 33.29 14.72 -8.79
N ASN A 126 33.95 14.93 -7.64
CA ASN A 126 35.39 15.25 -7.56
C ASN A 126 36.28 14.13 -8.12
N LYS A 127 35.87 12.87 -8.00
CA LYS A 127 36.58 11.71 -8.57
C LYS A 127 36.25 11.46 -10.04
N GLY A 128 35.51 12.35 -10.69
CA GLY A 128 35.16 12.26 -12.12
C GLY A 128 34.05 11.27 -12.44
N TYR A 129 33.26 10.86 -11.45
CA TYR A 129 32.07 10.05 -11.68
C TYR A 129 30.87 10.93 -12.09
N LYS A 130 30.00 10.37 -12.93
CA LYS A 130 28.71 10.97 -13.29
C LYS A 130 27.59 10.14 -12.66
N LEU A 131 26.59 10.81 -12.09
CA LEU A 131 25.36 10.15 -11.66
C LEU A 131 24.69 9.49 -12.87
N SER A 132 24.49 8.19 -12.80
CA SER A 132 23.86 7.40 -13.85
C SER A 132 22.39 7.13 -13.52
N GLU A 133 22.09 6.78 -12.28
CA GLU A 133 20.76 6.32 -11.88
C GLU A 133 20.55 6.54 -10.38
N LEU A 134 19.32 6.88 -10.00
CA LEU A 134 18.88 6.96 -8.61
C LEU A 134 18.09 5.70 -8.25
N LEU A 135 18.57 4.98 -7.24
CA LEU A 135 18.01 3.72 -6.75
C LEU A 135 17.33 3.99 -5.40
N LEU A 136 16.09 3.52 -5.24
CA LEU A 136 15.34 3.65 -3.98
C LEU A 136 15.17 2.27 -3.36
N TYR A 137 15.66 2.08 -2.14
CA TYR A 137 15.48 0.84 -1.40
C TYR A 137 14.60 1.03 -0.17
N THR A 138 13.68 0.09 0.04
CA THR A 138 12.74 0.09 1.16
C THR A 138 13.45 -0.10 2.49
N GLN A 139 12.93 0.53 3.54
CA GLN A 139 13.47 0.46 4.90
C GLN A 139 12.45 -0.05 5.90
N ASN A 140 12.95 -0.78 6.91
CA ASN A 140 12.20 -1.10 8.12
C ASN A 140 12.20 0.07 9.11
N GLU A 141 11.43 -0.07 10.18
CA GLU A 141 11.38 0.88 11.32
C GLU A 141 12.77 1.13 11.92
N ASP A 142 13.62 0.12 11.95
CA ASP A 142 15.02 0.19 12.40
C ASP A 142 15.96 0.91 11.41
N LYS A 143 15.43 1.47 10.32
CA LYS A 143 16.17 2.11 9.21
C LYS A 143 17.12 1.17 8.47
N THR A 144 17.02 -0.13 8.70
CA THR A 144 17.74 -1.16 7.94
C THR A 144 17.07 -1.35 6.58
N VAL A 145 17.88 -1.60 5.55
CA VAL A 145 17.37 -1.78 4.18
C VAL A 145 16.83 -3.20 4.03
N ASN A 146 15.58 -3.31 3.57
CA ASN A 146 14.92 -4.59 3.39
C ASN A 146 15.58 -5.37 2.26
N GLN A 147 15.60 -6.69 2.41
CA GLN A 147 16.16 -7.61 1.44
C GLN A 147 15.04 -8.47 0.87
N ALA A 148 15.11 -8.73 -0.43
CA ALA A 148 14.21 -9.64 -1.12
C ALA A 148 14.99 -10.55 -2.08
N CYS A 149 14.34 -11.62 -2.51
CA CYS A 149 14.87 -12.58 -3.45
C CYS A 149 14.52 -12.18 -4.88
N TYR A 150 15.51 -12.26 -5.77
CA TYR A 150 15.37 -11.94 -7.19
C TYR A 150 15.82 -13.13 -8.02
N TYR A 151 15.11 -13.41 -9.10
CA TYR A 151 15.48 -14.42 -10.09
C TYR A 151 15.75 -13.74 -11.42
N LYS A 152 16.98 -13.88 -11.93
CA LYS A 152 17.43 -13.22 -13.18
C LYS A 152 17.13 -11.71 -13.21
N GLY A 153 17.29 -11.04 -12.07
CA GLY A 153 17.05 -9.60 -11.93
C GLY A 153 15.59 -9.19 -11.72
N LYS A 154 14.64 -10.14 -11.67
CA LYS A 154 13.22 -9.86 -11.40
C LYS A 154 12.84 -10.22 -9.98
N LEU A 155 12.02 -9.41 -9.32
CA LEU A 155 11.56 -9.66 -7.96
C LEU A 155 10.73 -10.96 -7.91
N LEU A 156 11.03 -11.80 -6.92
CA LEU A 156 10.21 -12.96 -6.59
C LEU A 156 9.06 -12.56 -5.66
N VAL A 157 7.87 -13.03 -6.00
CA VAL A 157 6.64 -12.78 -5.25
C VAL A 157 5.94 -14.09 -4.91
N ASP A 158 5.21 -14.07 -3.80
CA ASP A 158 4.34 -15.18 -3.40
C ASP A 158 2.99 -15.15 -4.15
N SER A 159 2.11 -16.10 -3.85
CA SER A 159 0.76 -16.16 -4.44
C SER A 159 -0.15 -14.97 -4.11
N ASN A 160 0.22 -14.14 -3.12
CA ASN A 160 -0.49 -12.93 -2.74
C ASN A 160 0.21 -11.67 -3.28
N MET A 161 1.13 -11.81 -4.23
CA MET A 161 1.96 -10.74 -4.78
C MET A 161 2.77 -9.99 -3.72
N LYS A 162 3.20 -10.67 -2.66
CA LYS A 162 4.11 -10.09 -1.65
C LYS A 162 5.56 -10.44 -1.97
N PRO A 163 6.52 -9.51 -1.79
CA PRO A 163 7.94 -9.77 -1.97
C PRO A 163 8.41 -10.93 -1.10
N VAL A 164 9.15 -11.87 -1.71
CA VAL A 164 9.72 -13.03 -1.00
C VAL A 164 11.07 -12.64 -0.40
N THR A 165 11.21 -12.78 0.91
CA THR A 165 12.46 -12.48 1.64
C THR A 165 13.38 -13.70 1.77
N GLU A 166 12.78 -14.89 1.79
CA GLU A 166 13.45 -16.18 1.93
C GLU A 166 12.71 -17.25 1.13
N VAL A 167 13.48 -18.07 0.43
CA VAL A 167 12.95 -19.15 -0.40
C VAL A 167 12.81 -20.40 0.47
N LYS A 168 11.57 -20.86 0.64
CA LYS A 168 11.25 -22.11 1.32
C LYS A 168 11.06 -23.24 0.32
N GLU A 169 11.52 -24.43 0.66
CA GLU A 169 11.26 -25.64 -0.13
C GLU A 169 9.75 -25.91 -0.17
N ASN A 170 9.24 -26.36 -1.32
CA ASN A 170 7.83 -26.69 -1.58
C ASN A 170 6.82 -25.53 -1.55
N VAL A 171 7.27 -24.28 -1.70
CA VAL A 171 6.38 -23.13 -1.94
C VAL A 171 6.51 -22.69 -3.40
N ASP A 172 5.37 -22.45 -4.05
CA ASP A 172 5.34 -21.91 -5.41
C ASP A 172 5.69 -20.42 -5.38
N PHE A 173 6.63 -20.01 -6.24
CA PHE A 173 7.04 -18.62 -6.41
C PHE A 173 6.80 -18.14 -7.83
N PHE A 174 6.55 -16.84 -7.96
CA PHE A 174 6.30 -16.18 -9.23
C PHE A 174 7.29 -15.01 -9.41
N THR A 175 7.48 -14.57 -10.65
CA THR A 175 8.17 -13.31 -10.94
C THR A 175 7.15 -12.20 -11.11
N ILE A 176 7.48 -10.98 -10.68
CA ILE A 176 6.57 -9.83 -10.74
C ILE A 176 5.97 -9.55 -12.13
N ASP A 177 6.72 -9.77 -13.21
CA ASP A 177 6.24 -9.52 -14.59
C ASP A 177 5.42 -10.68 -15.17
N ASN A 178 5.49 -11.86 -14.56
CA ASN A 178 4.88 -13.07 -15.11
C ASN A 178 4.36 -13.94 -13.97
N THR A 179 3.18 -13.57 -13.50
CA THR A 179 2.45 -14.22 -12.42
C THR A 179 1.84 -15.55 -12.84
N GLY A 180 1.85 -15.86 -14.15
CA GLY A 180 1.34 -17.14 -14.68
C GLY A 180 2.35 -18.28 -14.67
N THR A 181 3.66 -18.00 -14.59
CA THR A 181 4.70 -19.03 -14.68
C THR A 181 5.24 -19.38 -13.30
N ARG A 182 4.88 -20.56 -12.81
CA ARG A 182 5.41 -21.10 -11.54
C ARG A 182 6.90 -21.42 -11.68
N LEU A 183 7.70 -20.92 -10.75
CA LEU A 183 9.10 -21.35 -10.62
C LEU A 183 9.15 -22.58 -9.70
N PRO A 184 9.61 -23.75 -10.20
CA PRO A 184 9.76 -24.93 -9.35
C PRO A 184 10.82 -24.66 -8.27
N ALA A 185 10.60 -25.17 -7.06
CA ALA A 185 11.48 -24.99 -5.90
C ALA A 185 12.96 -25.36 -6.13
N ILE A 186 13.26 -26.17 -7.16
CA ILE A 186 14.61 -26.61 -7.56
C ILE A 186 15.37 -25.51 -8.36
N ALA A 187 14.70 -24.44 -8.81
CA ALA A 187 15.31 -23.31 -9.54
C ALA A 187 16.13 -22.35 -8.65
N THR A 188 16.43 -22.73 -7.41
CA THR A 188 17.17 -21.97 -6.39
C THR A 188 18.58 -21.54 -6.79
N LYS A 189 19.19 -22.16 -7.81
CA LYS A 189 20.58 -21.91 -8.21
C LYS A 189 20.85 -20.50 -8.76
N ASN A 190 19.81 -19.75 -9.18
CA ASN A 190 19.95 -18.39 -9.73
C ASN A 190 19.14 -17.35 -8.93
N ILE A 191 18.87 -17.64 -7.67
CA ILE A 191 18.18 -16.69 -6.79
C ILE A 191 19.23 -15.86 -6.06
N GLU A 192 19.13 -14.55 -6.22
CA GLU A 192 20.03 -13.58 -5.62
C GLU A 192 19.25 -12.79 -4.55
N LYS A 193 19.82 -12.68 -3.35
CA LYS A 193 19.27 -11.81 -2.31
C LYS A 193 19.85 -10.40 -2.50
N LYS A 194 18.96 -9.43 -2.71
CA LYS A 194 19.32 -8.02 -2.97
C LYS A 194 18.42 -7.07 -2.17
N PRO A 195 18.83 -5.81 -2.00
CA PRO A 195 17.96 -4.78 -1.47
C PRO A 195 16.62 -4.73 -2.21
N LEU A 196 15.51 -4.62 -1.47
CA LEU A 196 14.17 -4.53 -2.04
C LEU A 196 13.94 -3.10 -2.57
N SER A 197 13.80 -3.00 -3.90
CA SER A 197 13.46 -1.75 -4.57
C SER A 197 12.08 -1.26 -4.14
N VAL A 198 11.95 0.05 -3.92
CA VAL A 198 10.64 0.69 -3.67
C VAL A 198 9.73 0.52 -4.88
N TYR A 199 10.31 0.60 -6.07
CA TYR A 199 9.58 0.48 -7.33
C TYR A 199 8.97 -0.91 -7.49
N ASP A 200 9.72 -1.97 -7.19
CA ASP A 200 9.21 -3.33 -7.28
C ASP A 200 8.15 -3.60 -6.20
N ASN A 201 8.35 -3.08 -4.98
CA ASN A 201 7.35 -3.21 -3.91
C ASN A 201 6.06 -2.44 -4.23
N LEU A 202 6.18 -1.25 -4.84
CA LEU A 202 5.04 -0.51 -5.34
C LEU A 202 4.32 -1.26 -6.46
N GLN A 203 5.06 -1.82 -7.42
CA GLN A 203 4.49 -2.59 -8.52
C GLN A 203 3.65 -3.77 -7.99
N CYS A 204 4.18 -4.51 -7.00
CA CYS A 204 3.42 -5.56 -6.31
C CYS A 204 2.09 -5.06 -5.75
N LEU A 205 2.11 -3.92 -5.06
CA LEU A 205 0.94 -3.31 -4.44
C LEU A 205 -0.07 -2.81 -5.48
N LEU A 206 0.41 -2.18 -6.56
CA LEU A 206 -0.42 -1.69 -7.65
C LEU A 206 -1.05 -2.83 -8.44
N LEU A 207 -0.32 -3.91 -8.72
CA LEU A 207 -0.88 -5.12 -9.33
C LEU A 207 -2.00 -5.71 -8.47
N GLN A 208 -1.81 -5.83 -7.15
CA GLN A 208 -2.87 -6.29 -6.25
C GLN A 208 -4.10 -5.37 -6.27
N ALA A 209 -3.88 -4.05 -6.28
CA ALA A 209 -4.98 -3.09 -6.35
C ALA A 209 -5.73 -3.19 -7.69
N HIS A 210 -5.01 -3.32 -8.79
CA HIS A 210 -5.59 -3.45 -10.13
C HIS A 210 -6.35 -4.78 -10.29
N GLU A 211 -5.80 -5.91 -9.81
CA GLU A 211 -6.49 -7.21 -9.88
C GLU A 211 -7.80 -7.21 -9.06
N ARG A 212 -7.82 -6.52 -7.92
CA ARG A 212 -9.00 -6.48 -7.04
C ARG A 212 -10.06 -5.50 -7.51
N TYR A 213 -9.67 -4.33 -8.01
CA TYR A 213 -10.59 -3.22 -8.22
C TYR A 213 -10.63 -2.70 -9.66
N GLY A 214 -9.62 -2.98 -10.48
CA GLY A 214 -9.42 -2.33 -11.79
C GLY A 214 -10.59 -2.48 -12.76
N GLN A 215 -11.28 -3.62 -12.78
CA GLN A 215 -12.44 -3.84 -13.65
C GLN A 215 -13.78 -3.42 -13.02
N SER A 216 -13.81 -3.17 -11.71
CA SER A 216 -15.04 -2.96 -10.94
C SER A 216 -15.40 -1.48 -10.77
N VAL A 217 -14.41 -0.58 -10.87
CA VAL A 217 -14.56 0.87 -10.65
C VAL A 217 -14.37 1.66 -11.93
N ALA A 218 -15.04 2.81 -12.06
CA ALA A 218 -15.01 3.59 -13.31
C ALA A 218 -13.63 4.18 -13.64
N ASP A 219 -12.83 4.45 -12.60
CA ASP A 219 -11.49 5.02 -12.69
C ASP A 219 -10.42 3.97 -12.38
N GLY A 220 -10.69 2.69 -12.63
CA GLY A 220 -9.82 1.57 -12.25
C GLY A 220 -8.45 1.57 -12.93
N ASN A 221 -8.32 2.27 -14.06
CA ASN A 221 -7.06 2.43 -14.79
C ASN A 221 -6.34 3.75 -14.46
N ASN A 222 -6.91 4.55 -13.55
CA ASN A 222 -6.47 5.91 -13.30
C ASN A 222 -5.66 5.99 -12.02
N ILE A 223 -4.54 6.71 -12.08
CA ILE A 223 -3.69 6.95 -10.92
C ILE A 223 -3.14 8.37 -10.95
N VAL A 224 -3.16 9.01 -9.79
CA VAL A 224 -2.60 10.35 -9.60
C VAL A 224 -1.29 10.25 -8.84
N ILE A 225 -0.20 10.77 -9.38
CA ILE A 225 1.08 10.88 -8.67
C ILE A 225 1.17 12.30 -8.11
N ALA A 226 1.07 12.42 -6.80
CA ALA A 226 1.17 13.67 -6.07
C ALA A 226 2.55 13.77 -5.41
N SER A 227 3.39 14.69 -5.88
CA SER A 227 4.77 14.85 -5.39
C SER A 227 4.98 16.14 -4.61
N ASP A 228 5.79 16.08 -3.56
CA ASP A 228 6.36 17.25 -2.86
C ASP A 228 7.36 18.01 -3.76
N ASP A 229 7.62 19.28 -3.45
CA ASP A 229 8.48 20.20 -4.18
C ASP A 229 9.93 19.76 -4.27
N LYS A 230 10.39 18.98 -3.30
CA LYS A 230 11.78 18.50 -3.17
C LYS A 230 12.02 17.18 -3.90
N VAL A 231 10.97 16.52 -4.38
CA VAL A 231 11.07 15.23 -5.05
C VAL A 231 11.76 15.42 -6.41
N VAL A 232 12.86 14.69 -6.60
CA VAL A 232 13.59 14.68 -7.87
C VAL A 232 12.71 14.12 -8.99
N TYR A 233 12.65 14.82 -10.13
CA TYR A 233 11.82 14.46 -11.27
C TYR A 233 12.03 13.01 -11.75
N ASP A 234 13.26 12.50 -11.68
CA ASP A 234 13.60 11.11 -12.04
C ASP A 234 12.77 10.07 -11.26
N LYS A 235 12.50 10.32 -9.97
CA LYS A 235 11.64 9.45 -9.16
C LYS A 235 10.21 9.41 -9.72
N ILE A 236 9.68 10.55 -10.15
CA ILE A 236 8.33 10.64 -10.71
C ILE A 236 8.24 9.83 -12.00
N VAL A 237 9.25 9.93 -12.88
CA VAL A 237 9.32 9.14 -14.12
C VAL A 237 9.31 7.64 -13.82
N GLN A 238 10.17 7.19 -12.90
CA GLN A 238 10.23 5.77 -12.52
C GLN A 238 8.89 5.28 -11.92
N LEU A 239 8.22 6.11 -11.10
CA LEU A 239 6.88 5.79 -10.59
C LEU A 239 5.81 5.72 -11.69
N MET A 240 5.91 6.56 -12.72
CA MET A 240 5.02 6.47 -13.89
C MET A 240 5.22 5.16 -14.63
N ASP A 241 6.47 4.75 -14.85
CA ASP A 241 6.79 3.51 -15.56
C ASP A 241 6.27 2.29 -14.80
N VAL A 242 6.47 2.25 -13.48
CA VAL A 242 5.92 1.21 -12.59
C VAL A 242 4.39 1.17 -12.63
N SER A 243 3.75 2.35 -12.61
CA SER A 243 2.29 2.44 -12.65
C SER A 243 1.73 1.88 -13.95
N LYS A 244 2.36 2.21 -15.09
CA LYS A 244 2.01 1.66 -16.41
C LYS A 244 2.22 0.15 -16.47
N ALA A 245 3.35 -0.34 -15.96
CA ALA A 245 3.64 -1.77 -15.91
C ALA A 245 2.62 -2.54 -15.06
N SER A 246 1.96 -1.88 -14.11
CA SER A 246 0.92 -2.44 -13.25
C SER A 246 -0.50 -2.33 -13.82
N GLY A 247 -0.66 -1.82 -15.05
CA GLY A 247 -1.95 -1.70 -15.74
C GLY A 247 -2.62 -0.33 -15.68
N PHE A 248 -2.07 0.63 -14.92
CA PHE A 248 -2.63 1.99 -14.86
C PHE A 248 -2.20 2.82 -16.07
N THR A 249 -3.08 2.90 -17.07
CA THR A 249 -2.80 3.61 -18.33
C THR A 249 -3.01 5.12 -18.23
N GLU A 250 -3.89 5.57 -17.33
CA GLU A 250 -4.24 6.99 -17.19
C GLU A 250 -3.52 7.60 -15.98
N ILE A 251 -2.36 8.20 -16.22
CA ILE A 251 -1.52 8.77 -15.16
C ILE A 251 -1.63 10.29 -15.16
N SER A 252 -2.05 10.85 -14.03
CA SER A 252 -2.03 12.29 -13.78
C SER A 252 -0.93 12.66 -12.79
N ILE A 253 -0.32 13.82 -12.94
CA ILE A 253 0.70 14.32 -12.01
C ILE A 253 0.15 15.57 -11.31
N ALA A 254 0.26 15.59 -9.99
CA ALA A 254 -0.09 16.73 -9.16
C ALA A 254 1.13 17.14 -8.32
N LYS A 255 1.28 18.44 -8.11
CA LYS A 255 2.31 18.98 -7.24
C LYS A 255 1.68 19.45 -5.94
N ILE A 256 2.18 18.95 -4.82
CA ILE A 256 1.69 19.31 -3.48
C ILE A 256 2.51 20.51 -3.03
N ARG A 257 1.84 21.65 -2.85
CA ARG A 257 2.46 22.81 -2.21
C ARG A 257 2.34 22.63 -0.70
N THR A 258 3.46 22.29 -0.06
CA THR A 258 3.63 22.29 1.40
C THR A 258 4.16 23.62 1.90
#